data_AF-A0A925E1I6-F1
#
_entry.id   AF-A0A925E1I6-F1
#
_cell.length_a   1.000
_cell.length_b   1.000
_cell.length_c   1.000
_cell.angle_alpha   90.00
_cell.angle_beta   90.00
_cell.angle_gamma   90.00
#
_symmetry.space_group_name_H-M   'P 1'
#
loop_
_entity.id
_entity.type
_entity.pdbx_description
1 polymer ?
#
loop_
_entity_poly.entity_id
_entity_poly.type
_entity_poly.pdbx_seq_one_letter_code
_entity_poly.pdbx_strand_id
1 'polypeptide(L)' 'MEKLYKKIAQQKITEVRRELARAHLIITLLSAAVIMMLIQGATLAIRLDPTLSAAGIMMLGFVAVTSLIMSFALFSTKKK' A
#
# COMPACT_ATOMS: atom_id res chain seq x y z
N MET A 1 12.58 36.13 8.44
CA MET A 1 11.25 35.52 8.63
C MET A 1 10.93 34.46 7.56
N GLU A 2 11.09 34.74 6.25
CA GLU A 2 10.73 33.79 5.18
C GLU A 2 11.43 32.42 5.24
N LYS A 3 12.69 32.36 5.66
CA LYS A 3 13.46 31.09 5.73
C LYS A 3 12.89 30.11 6.77
N LEU A 4 12.34 30.60 7.88
CA LEU A 4 11.72 29.77 8.92
C LEU A 4 10.37 29.21 8.46
N TYR A 5 9.54 30.03 7.81
CA TYR A 5 8.25 29.60 7.25
C TYR A 5 8.42 28.50 6.19
N LYS A 6 9.39 28.64 5.28
CA LYS A 6 9.70 27.60 4.28
C LYS A 6 10.16 26.29 4.92
N LYS A 7 10.92 26.36 6.02
CA LYS A 7 11.42 25.18 6.74
C LYS A 7 10.29 24.41 7.45
N ILE A 8 9.36 25.12 8.08
CA ILE A 8 8.19 24.52 8.74
C ILE A 8 7.23 23.90 7.72
N ALA A 9 6.99 24.57 6.59
CA ALA A 9 6.18 24.03 5.50
C ALA A 9 6.80 22.76 4.91
N GLN A 10 8.12 22.73 4.68
CA GLN A 10 8.83 21.55 4.21
C GLN A 10 8.82 20.38 5.21
N GLN A 11 8.89 20.66 6.51
CA GLN A 11 8.76 19.63 7.55
C GLN A 11 7.38 18.97 7.52
N LYS A 12 6.30 19.75 7.49
CA LYS A 12 4.93 19.21 7.37
C LYS A 12 4.73 18.37 6.11
N ILE A 13 5.23 18.84 4.96
CA ILE A 13 5.15 18.08 3.70
C ILE A 13 5.90 16.74 3.80
N THR A 14 7.04 16.73 4.51
CA THR A 14 7.83 15.52 4.72
C THR A 14 7.12 14.53 5.65
N GLU A 15 6.45 15.02 6.69
CA GLU A 15 5.65 14.20 7.60
C GLU A 15 4.44 13.57 6.88
N VAL A 16 3.66 14.37 6.16
CA VAL A 16 2.51 13.89 5.37
C VAL A 16 2.95 12.84 4.34
N ARG A 17 4.07 13.07 3.65
CA ARG A 17 4.64 12.08 2.71
C ARG A 17 5.00 10.77 3.41
N ARG A 18 5.56 10.83 4.62
CA ARG A 18 5.96 9.65 5.39
C ARG A 18 4.73 8.86 5.90
N GLU A 19 3.69 9.56 6.33
CA GLU A 19 2.42 8.94 6.71
C GLU A 19 1.74 8.29 5.50
N LEU A 20 1.71 8.99 4.36
CA LEU A 20 1.18 8.46 3.11
C LEU A 20 1.94 7.20 2.64
N ALA A 21 3.27 7.19 2.79
CA ALA A 21 4.10 6.03 2.46
C ALA A 21 3.80 4.83 3.38
N ARG A 22 3.59 5.09 4.68
CA ARG A 22 3.17 4.07 5.66
C ARG A 22 1.78 3.53 5.35
N ALA A 23 0.83 4.39 4.98
CA ALA A 23 -0.52 3.99 4.61
C ALA A 23 -0.50 3.02 3.40
N HIS A 24 0.26 3.36 2.35
CA HIS A 24 0.42 2.47 1.21
C HIS A 24 1.09 1.14 1.55
N LEU A 25 2.05 1.13 2.48
CA LEU A 25 2.68 -0.10 2.95
C LEU A 25 1.69 -0.99 3.71
N ILE A 26 0.84 -0.40 4.55
CA ILE A 26 -0.25 -1.10 5.25
C ILE A 26 -1.25 -1.68 4.24
N ILE A 27 -1.62 -0.93 3.20
CA ILE A 27 -2.50 -1.41 2.13
C ILE A 27 -1.89 -2.62 1.43
N THR A 28 -0.60 -2.56 1.06
CA THR A 28 0.09 -3.71 0.45
C THR A 28 0.05 -4.95 1.34
N LEU A 29 0.31 -4.80 2.64
CA LEU A 29 0.27 -5.92 3.60
C LEU A 29 -1.13 -6.50 3.76
N LEU A 30 -2.15 -5.65 3.86
CA LEU A 30 -3.55 -6.08 3.96
C LEU A 30 -4.00 -6.82 2.69
N SER A 31 -3.67 -6.27 1.51
CA SER A 31 -3.95 -6.94 0.24
C SER A 31 -3.27 -8.31 0.15
N ALA A 32 -2.01 -8.43 0.58
CA ALA A 32 -1.31 -9.71 0.61
C ALA A 32 -1.96 -10.72 1.57
N ALA A 33 -2.40 -10.27 2.75
CA ALA A 33 -3.10 -11.13 3.71
C ALA A 33 -4.43 -11.66 3.14
N VAL A 34 -5.21 -10.80 2.49
CA VAL A 34 -6.48 -11.21 1.85
C VAL A 34 -6.22 -12.17 0.69
N ILE A 35 -5.19 -11.95 -0.13
CA ILE A 35 -4.79 -12.89 -1.19
C ILE A 35 -4.47 -14.27 -0.59
N MET A 36 -3.68 -14.31 0.50
CA MET A 36 -3.37 -15.58 1.20
C MET A 36 -4.63 -16.26 1.74
N MET A 37 -5.58 -15.50 2.29
CA MET A 37 -6.88 -16.03 2.72
C MET A 37 -7.71 -16.57 1.56
N LEU A 38 -7.72 -15.90 0.40
CA LEU A 38 -8.43 -16.39 -0.79
C LEU A 38 -7.81 -17.69 -1.33
N ILE A 39 -6.48 -17.80 -1.30
CA ILE A 39 -5.75 -19.02 -1.68
C ILE A 39 -6.06 -20.15 -0.68
N GLN A 40 -6.01 -19.88 0.63
CA GLN A 40 -6.37 -20.86 1.66
C GLN A 40 -7.86 -21.21 1.65
N GLY A 41 -8.73 -20.29 1.23
CA GLY A 41 -10.15 -20.51 1.08
C GLY A 41 -10.49 -21.64 0.10
N ALA A 42 -9.57 -22.00 -0.80
CA ALA A 42 -9.68 -23.20 -1.63
C ALA A 42 -9.59 -24.53 -0.82
N THR A 43 -9.04 -24.48 0.39
CA THR A 43 -8.89 -25.64 1.31
C THR A 43 -9.95 -25.68 2.42
N LEU A 44 -10.77 -24.63 2.55
CA LEU A 44 -11.84 -24.57 3.54
C LEU A 44 -13.11 -25.28 3.06
N ALA A 45 -13.92 -25.77 4.01
CA ALA A 45 -15.15 -26.52 3.74
C ALA A 45 -16.21 -25.69 2.99
N ILE A 46 -16.13 -24.36 3.06
CA ILE A 46 -16.95 -23.44 2.27
C ILE A 46 -16.16 -23.14 0.99
N ARG A 47 -16.49 -23.85 -0.09
CA ARG A 47 -15.88 -23.62 -1.41
C ARG A 47 -16.23 -22.22 -1.89
N LEU A 48 -15.25 -21.32 -1.87
CA LEU A 48 -15.34 -20.04 -2.59
C LEU A 48 -15.40 -20.31 -4.09
N ASP A 49 -16.16 -19.48 -4.82
CA ASP A 49 -16.18 -19.55 -6.29
C ASP A 49 -14.78 -19.27 -6.83
N PRO A 50 -14.15 -20.22 -7.55
CA PRO A 50 -12.79 -20.07 -8.07
C PRO A 50 -12.63 -18.85 -8.99
N THR A 51 -13.66 -18.50 -9.76
CA THR A 51 -13.64 -17.39 -10.70
C THR A 51 -13.63 -16.06 -9.94
N LEU A 52 -14.47 -15.96 -8.91
CA LEU A 52 -14.56 -14.77 -8.07
C LEU A 52 -13.28 -14.58 -7.25
N SER A 53 -12.73 -15.66 -6.70
CA SER A 53 -11.45 -15.64 -5.99
C SER A 53 -10.28 -15.25 -6.89
N ALA A 54 -10.22 -15.78 -8.12
CA ALA A 54 -9.19 -15.42 -9.09
C ALA A 54 -9.26 -13.93 -9.47
N ALA A 55 -10.46 -13.40 -9.74
CA ALA A 55 -10.67 -11.99 -10.01
C ALA A 55 -10.24 -11.11 -8.82
N GLY A 56 -10.61 -11.52 -7.59
CA GLY A 56 -10.22 -10.85 -6.36
C GLY A 56 -8.70 -10.82 -6.16
N ILE A 57 -8.01 -11.94 -6.39
CA ILE A 57 -6.55 -12.01 -6.31
C ILE A 57 -5.89 -11.09 -7.33
N MET A 58 -6.36 -11.05 -8.58
CA MET A 58 -5.81 -10.17 -9.60
C MET A 58 -5.97 -8.69 -9.23
N MET A 59 -7.17 -8.28 -8.81
CA MET A 59 -7.43 -6.90 -8.38
C MET A 59 -6.58 -6.51 -7.17
N LEU A 60 -6.54 -7.36 -6.14
CA LEU A 60 -5.75 -7.10 -4.93
C LEU A 60 -4.25 -7.11 -5.23
N GLY A 61 -3.79 -7.95 -6.16
CA GLY A 61 -2.40 -7.98 -6.61
C GLY A 61 -2.01 -6.66 -7.28
N PHE A 62 -2.87 -6.13 -8.16
CA PHE A 62 -2.66 -4.83 -8.77
C PHE A 62 -2.60 -3.70 -7.73
N VAL A 63 -3.53 -3.69 -6.77
CA VAL A 63 -3.55 -2.72 -5.65
C VAL A 63 -2.29 -2.84 -4.79
N ALA A 64 -1.85 -4.06 -4.48
CA ALA A 64 -0.66 -4.31 -3.68
C ALA A 64 0.60 -3.77 -4.37
N VAL A 65 0.77 -4.04 -5.67
CA VAL A 65 1.93 -3.60 -6.47
C VAL A 65 1.95 -2.09 -6.60
N THR A 66 0.84 -1.47 -7.00
CA THR A 66 0.74 -0.02 -7.14
C THR A 66 0.97 0.69 -5.81
N SER A 67 0.43 0.16 -4.71
CA SER A 67 0.66 0.71 -3.38
C SER A 67 2.11 0.56 -2.95
N LEU A 68 2.75 -0.57 -3.25
CA LEU A 68 4.16 -0.79 -2.93
C LEU A 68 5.05 0.19 -3.69
N ILE A 69 4.79 0.40 -4.99
CA ILE A 69 5.49 1.39 -5.81
C ILE A 69 5.33 2.79 -5.22
N MET A 70 4.12 3.19 -4.81
CA MET A 70 3.93 4.50 -4.20
C MET A 70 4.61 4.64 -2.84
N SER A 71 4.60 3.59 -2.01
CA SER A 71 5.35 3.58 -0.77
C SER A 71 6.84 3.82 -1.03
N PHE A 72 7.43 3.08 -1.97
CA PHE A 72 8.83 3.27 -2.36
C PHE A 72 9.11 4.65 -2.96
N ALA A 73 8.26 5.17 -3.84
CA ALA A 73 8.44 6.50 -4.43
C ALA A 73 8.41 7.61 -3.37
N LEU A 74 7.51 7.49 -2.39
CA LEU A 74 7.38 8.43 -1.29
C LEU A 74 8.54 8.34 -0.30
N PHE A 75 9.07 7.14 -0.04
CA PHE A 75 10.29 6.94 0.77
C PHE A 75 11.57 7.36 0.04
N SER A 76 11.65 7.16 -1.28
CA SER A 76 12.85 7.38 -2.08
C SER A 76 13.11 8.86 -2.43
N THR A 77 12.17 9.77 -2.16
CA THR A 77 12.41 11.23 -2.26
C THR A 77 13.24 11.76 -1.07
N LYS A 78 14.20 10.97 -0.58
CA LYS A 78 15.32 11.41 0.27
C LYS A 78 16.61 11.11 -0.48
N LYS A 79 16.94 11.93 -1.49
CA LYS A 79 18.30 12.21 -1.97
C LYS A 79 18.24 13.06 -3.25
N LYS A 80 18.24 14.38 -3.07
CA LYS A 80 19.12 15.30 -3.79
C LYS A 80 19.12 16.63 -3.05
#